data_AF-A0A327U1U1-F1
#
_entry.id   AF-A0A327U1U1-F1
#
_cell.length_a   1.000
_cell.length_b   1.000
_cell.length_c   1.000
_cell.angle_alpha   90.00
_cell.angle_beta   90.00
_cell.angle_gamma   90.00
#
_symmetry.space_group_name_H-M   'P 1'
#
loop_
_entity.id
_entity.type
_entity.pdbx_description
1 polymer ?
#
loop_
_entity_poly.entity_id
_entity_poly.type
_entity_poly.pdbx_seq_one_letter_code
_entity_poly.pdbx_strand_id
1 'polypeptide(L)'
;MPSTALRVYVRNTALERIGQIDDYTSLTVVPRYNAIGSFVLEVSADSDKAGLLVEGNGLIIRTADGALVDSGPIRTADWSRSKDDSGEGKLTVGGVSDTEVLTRYTCWPAPGSAIGSQAAAVYKISAVVAETAMRALVNVNAGPGALTVRKNPLLTLATNGGRGPVITRQLNQFDGLFVVLQDIANAAGLGFRVVQVGAGLQFQVYAPTDRSGTARFAFDLGNLTDANYQTTPPTCTRAIVVAGGQSSPRSCKTYDRTDPLFPGLVLEQFVDLTSVDTASVDLAAQMDQAAEEALTVGAGKGSLAISPIDIPLLQYGRDYQVGDTVSAKVRTTWMTDVVREVTLTCTASEGTTVKAAVGTSDGDGTVARIYQYIARLKQDVGRLKTRKAA
;
A
#
# COMPACT_ATOMS: atom_id res chain seq x y z
N MET A 1 6.59 -33.10 7.02
CA MET A 1 6.58 -31.79 6.31
C MET A 1 7.29 -30.79 7.21
N PRO A 2 8.23 -29.96 6.72
CA PRO A 2 8.74 -28.85 7.50
C PRO A 2 7.59 -27.92 7.88
N SER A 3 7.59 -27.40 9.11
CA SER A 3 6.54 -26.48 9.59
C SER A 3 6.47 -25.24 8.70
N THR A 4 5.28 -24.88 8.24
CA THR A 4 5.03 -23.61 7.52
C THR A 4 4.71 -22.47 8.48
N ALA A 5 4.60 -22.75 9.78
CA ALA A 5 4.19 -21.78 10.78
C ALA A 5 5.15 -20.59 10.85
N LEU A 6 4.57 -19.39 10.94
CA LEU A 6 5.32 -18.16 11.11
C LEU A 6 6.03 -18.14 12.46
N ARG A 7 7.24 -17.58 12.49
CA ARG A 7 8.02 -17.37 13.72
C ARG A 7 7.83 -15.95 14.19
N VAL A 8 7.36 -15.79 15.43
CA VAL A 8 7.09 -14.49 16.04
C VAL A 8 8.10 -14.21 17.14
N TYR A 9 8.82 -13.11 17.01
CA TYR A 9 9.76 -12.64 18.03
C TYR A 9 9.28 -11.34 18.64
N VAL A 10 9.51 -11.17 19.94
CA VAL A 10 9.21 -9.92 20.63
C VAL A 10 10.48 -9.09 20.74
N ARG A 11 10.36 -7.78 20.53
CA ARG A 11 11.41 -6.79 20.76
C ARG A 11 10.98 -5.72 21.77
N ASN A 12 11.94 -5.15 22.48
CA ASN A 12 11.71 -3.98 23.33
C ASN A 12 11.72 -2.67 22.52
N THR A 13 11.54 -1.54 23.22
CA THR A 13 11.57 -0.19 22.63
C THR A 13 12.92 0.21 22.03
N ALA A 14 14.01 -0.42 22.47
CA ALA A 14 15.36 -0.29 21.91
C ALA A 14 15.60 -1.21 20.69
N LEU A 15 14.56 -1.91 20.22
CA LEU A 15 14.58 -2.88 19.12
C LEU A 15 15.40 -4.14 19.40
N GLU A 16 15.77 -4.38 20.65
CA GLU A 16 16.45 -5.61 21.05
C GLU A 16 15.44 -6.73 21.17
N ARG A 17 15.77 -7.91 20.63
CA ARG A 17 14.91 -9.08 20.75
C ARG A 17 14.94 -9.59 22.20
N ILE A 18 13.77 -9.69 22.81
CA ILE A 18 13.59 -10.11 24.22
C ILE A 18 12.93 -11.49 24.36
N GLY A 19 12.36 -12.03 23.29
CA GLY A 19 11.71 -13.35 23.35
C GLY A 19 11.25 -13.89 22.00
N GLN A 20 10.64 -15.08 22.06
CA GLN A 20 9.91 -15.70 20.96
C GLN A 20 8.53 -16.13 21.50
N ILE A 21 7.49 -15.91 20.70
CA ILE A 21 6.14 -16.42 20.95
C ILE A 21 5.96 -17.65 20.05
N ASP A 22 5.98 -18.83 20.64
CA ASP A 22 5.80 -20.12 19.97
C ASP A 22 4.51 -20.84 20.38
N ASP A 23 3.74 -20.25 21.28
CA ASP A 23 2.48 -20.75 21.84
C ASP A 23 1.25 -19.91 21.41
N TYR A 24 1.39 -19.11 20.36
CA TYR A 24 0.27 -18.34 19.81
C TYR A 24 -0.81 -19.26 19.24
N THR A 25 -2.08 -18.91 19.47
CA THR A 25 -3.23 -19.67 18.96
C THR A 25 -3.56 -19.27 17.53
N SER A 26 -3.44 -17.97 17.23
CA SER A 26 -3.67 -17.39 15.91
C SER A 26 -2.75 -16.21 15.66
N LEU A 27 -2.31 -16.06 14.42
CA LEU A 27 -1.58 -14.91 13.94
C LEU A 27 -2.13 -14.52 12.57
N THR A 28 -2.58 -13.27 12.44
CA THR A 28 -2.93 -12.66 11.17
C THR A 28 -1.96 -11.53 10.86
N VAL A 29 -1.36 -11.53 9.68
CA VAL A 29 -0.36 -10.54 9.25
C VAL A 29 -0.74 -10.03 7.88
N VAL A 30 -0.72 -8.73 7.70
CA VAL A 30 -1.22 -8.06 6.50
C VAL A 30 -0.16 -7.10 5.97
N PRO A 31 0.93 -7.60 5.36
CA PRO A 31 1.84 -6.76 4.59
C PRO A 31 1.11 -6.07 3.43
N ARG A 32 1.45 -4.80 3.20
CA ARG A 32 0.87 -3.98 2.12
C ARG A 32 1.94 -3.28 1.29
N TYR A 33 1.70 -3.15 -0.01
CA TYR A 33 2.54 -2.44 -0.95
C TYR A 33 2.31 -0.93 -0.87
N ASN A 34 3.36 -0.15 -0.57
CA ASN A 34 3.30 1.30 -0.36
C ASN A 34 2.21 1.75 0.63
N ALA A 35 1.90 0.90 1.62
CA ALA A 35 0.92 1.17 2.66
C ALA A 35 1.41 0.60 3.99
N ILE A 36 0.77 1.01 5.08
CA ILE A 36 1.10 0.51 6.43
C ILE A 36 0.40 -0.83 6.62
N GLY A 37 1.18 -1.90 6.77
CA GLY A 37 0.65 -3.21 7.12
C GLY A 37 0.21 -3.28 8.58
N SER A 38 -0.43 -4.40 8.92
CA SER A 38 -0.97 -4.63 10.27
C SER A 38 -0.82 -6.08 10.66
N PHE A 39 -0.75 -6.35 11.95
CA PHE A 39 -0.76 -7.71 12.47
C PHE A 39 -1.63 -7.80 13.72
N VAL A 40 -2.20 -8.99 13.92
CA VAL A 40 -2.98 -9.37 15.09
C VAL A 40 -2.51 -10.74 15.54
N LEU A 41 -2.03 -10.81 16.77
CA LEU A 41 -1.56 -12.04 17.42
C LEU A 41 -2.52 -12.39 18.55
N GLU A 42 -2.89 -13.65 18.65
CA GLU A 42 -3.72 -14.18 19.72
C GLU A 42 -2.94 -15.23 20.50
N VAL A 43 -2.97 -15.13 21.82
CA VAL A 43 -2.32 -16.08 22.73
C VAL A 43 -3.20 -16.29 23.95
N SER A 44 -3.00 -17.41 24.66
CA SER A 44 -3.60 -17.60 25.98
C SER A 44 -3.08 -16.54 26.95
N ALA A 45 -3.97 -15.98 27.77
CA ALA A 45 -3.58 -15.04 28.82
C ALA A 45 -2.68 -15.69 29.90
N ASP A 46 -2.78 -17.02 30.08
CA ASP A 46 -1.94 -17.83 30.99
C ASP A 46 -0.53 -18.08 30.46
N SER A 47 -0.25 -17.67 29.21
CA SER A 47 1.07 -17.88 28.60
C SER A 47 2.17 -17.25 29.45
N ASP A 48 3.26 -17.98 29.64
CA ASP A 48 4.47 -17.45 30.27
C ASP A 48 5.10 -16.31 29.46
N LYS A 49 4.67 -16.12 28.20
CA LYS A 49 5.08 -15.03 27.31
C LYS A 49 4.12 -13.84 27.29
N ALA A 50 2.94 -13.93 27.92
CA ALA A 50 1.95 -12.85 27.92
C ALA A 50 2.54 -11.52 28.44
N GLY A 51 3.40 -11.58 29.46
CA GLY A 51 4.09 -10.39 30.00
C GLY A 51 5.06 -9.70 29.03
N LEU A 52 5.43 -10.34 27.91
CA LEU A 52 6.23 -9.71 26.85
C LEU A 52 5.38 -8.89 25.87
N LEU A 53 4.08 -9.15 25.81
CA LEU A 53 3.15 -8.61 24.82
C LEU A 53 2.43 -7.36 25.35
N VAL A 54 3.21 -6.34 25.67
CA VAL A 54 2.73 -5.06 26.21
C VAL A 54 2.91 -3.93 25.22
N GLU A 55 2.15 -2.84 25.35
CA GLU A 55 2.31 -1.67 24.51
C GLU A 55 3.73 -1.09 24.62
N GLY A 56 4.27 -0.63 23.49
CA GLY A 56 5.64 -0.13 23.39
C GLY A 56 6.65 -1.18 22.97
N ASN A 57 6.45 -2.45 23.31
CA ASN A 57 7.17 -3.56 22.68
C ASN A 57 6.73 -3.70 21.20
N GLY A 58 7.43 -4.54 20.45
CA GLY A 58 7.08 -4.82 19.06
C GLY A 58 7.22 -6.28 18.70
N LEU A 59 6.69 -6.64 17.55
CA LEU A 59 6.83 -7.97 16.96
C LEU A 59 7.74 -7.93 15.73
N ILE A 60 8.49 -9.01 15.56
CA ILE A 60 9.25 -9.32 14.34
C ILE A 60 8.71 -10.65 13.84
N ILE A 61 8.08 -10.64 12.67
CA ILE A 61 7.39 -11.79 12.11
C ILE A 61 8.22 -12.31 10.94
N ARG A 62 8.56 -13.59 11.00
CA ARG A 62 9.35 -14.27 9.98
C ARG A 62 8.63 -15.50 9.45
N THR A 63 8.89 -15.84 8.21
CA THR A 63 8.56 -17.15 7.66
C THR A 63 9.34 -18.26 8.39
N ALA A 64 8.94 -19.51 8.20
CA ALA A 64 9.60 -20.66 8.83
C ALA A 64 11.09 -20.80 8.45
N ASP A 65 11.48 -20.38 7.25
CA ASP A 65 12.86 -20.33 6.76
C ASP A 65 13.63 -19.08 7.21
N GLY A 66 12.98 -18.16 7.92
CA GLY A 66 13.60 -17.00 8.57
C GLY A 66 13.58 -15.70 7.76
N ALA A 67 12.95 -15.67 6.59
CA ALA A 67 12.74 -14.43 5.85
C ALA A 67 11.80 -13.49 6.63
N LEU A 68 12.06 -12.19 6.59
CA LEU A 68 11.23 -11.21 7.27
C LEU A 68 9.92 -11.01 6.49
N VAL A 69 8.79 -11.21 7.16
CA VAL A 69 7.46 -10.91 6.62
C VAL A 69 7.08 -9.47 6.92
N ASP A 70 7.12 -9.12 8.21
CA ASP A 70 6.81 -7.78 8.70
C ASP A 70 7.44 -7.57 10.09
N SER A 71 7.56 -6.32 10.53
CA SER A 71 7.94 -5.96 11.89
C SER A 71 7.27 -4.66 12.30
N GLY A 72 7.00 -4.47 13.59
CA GLY A 72 6.39 -3.24 14.03
C GLY A 72 6.01 -3.18 15.51
N PRO A 73 5.64 -2.00 16.03
CA PRO A 73 5.22 -1.83 17.42
C PRO A 73 3.84 -2.46 17.68
N ILE A 74 3.71 -3.01 18.88
CA ILE A 74 2.42 -3.34 19.49
C ILE A 74 1.71 -2.03 19.84
N ARG A 75 0.43 -1.95 19.47
CA ARG A 75 -0.44 -0.80 19.69
C ARG A 75 -1.51 -1.07 20.72
N THR A 76 -2.02 -2.29 20.77
CA THR A 76 -3.00 -2.71 21.77
C THR A 76 -2.64 -4.11 22.28
N ALA A 77 -2.89 -4.35 23.56
CA ALA A 77 -2.84 -5.67 24.19
C ALA A 77 -4.14 -5.88 24.98
N ASP A 78 -5.15 -6.39 24.30
CA ASP A 78 -6.52 -6.47 24.82
C ASP A 78 -6.79 -7.85 25.43
N TRP A 79 -7.20 -7.88 26.70
CA TRP A 79 -7.60 -9.10 27.39
C TRP A 79 -9.11 -9.34 27.27
N SER A 80 -9.50 -10.59 27.04
CA SER A 80 -10.90 -11.00 27.03
C SER A 80 -11.05 -12.41 27.62
N ARG A 81 -12.20 -12.66 28.25
CA ARG A 81 -12.58 -13.97 28.76
C ARG A 81 -14.09 -14.15 28.73
N SER A 82 -14.53 -15.28 28.22
CA SER A 82 -15.91 -15.77 28.28
C SER A 82 -16.03 -16.95 29.24
N LYS A 83 -17.26 -17.30 29.60
CA LYS A 83 -17.56 -18.49 30.43
C LYS A 83 -17.12 -19.81 29.77
N ASP A 84 -16.99 -19.79 28.44
CA ASP A 84 -16.67 -20.96 27.63
C ASP A 84 -15.15 -21.09 27.38
N ASP A 85 -14.37 -20.07 27.77
CA ASP A 85 -12.90 -20.10 27.69
C ASP A 85 -12.30 -20.81 28.91
N SER A 86 -11.44 -21.80 28.65
CA SER A 86 -10.59 -22.42 29.68
C SER A 86 -9.42 -21.48 30.07
N GLY A 87 -8.98 -21.54 31.34
CA GLY A 87 -7.84 -20.75 31.83
C GLY A 87 -8.20 -19.30 32.20
N GLU A 88 -7.21 -18.41 32.15
CA GLU A 88 -7.32 -16.96 32.37
C GLU A 88 -7.86 -16.19 31.17
N GLY A 89 -8.17 -16.87 30.06
CA GLY A 89 -8.76 -16.26 28.86
C GLY A 89 -7.75 -16.01 27.75
N LYS A 90 -7.99 -14.98 26.96
CA LYS A 90 -7.30 -14.69 25.69
C LYS A 90 -6.73 -13.28 25.69
N LEU A 91 -5.48 -13.16 25.25
CA LEU A 91 -4.83 -11.90 24.94
C LEU A 91 -4.80 -11.70 23.43
N THR A 92 -5.32 -10.55 22.96
CA THR A 92 -5.33 -10.15 21.55
C THR A 92 -4.43 -8.93 21.38
N VAL A 93 -3.36 -9.10 20.61
CA VAL A 93 -2.29 -8.10 20.47
C VAL A 93 -2.34 -7.54 19.05
N GLY A 94 -2.68 -6.26 18.93
CA GLY A 94 -2.73 -5.54 17.66
C GLY A 94 -1.50 -4.69 17.43
N GLY A 95 -1.02 -4.63 16.19
CA GLY A 95 0.08 -3.74 15.80
C GLY A 95 0.11 -3.39 14.32
N VAL A 96 1.05 -2.51 13.98
CA VAL A 96 1.22 -1.94 12.63
C VAL A 96 2.66 -2.05 12.20
N SER A 97 2.94 -2.12 10.89
CA SER A 97 4.31 -2.21 10.38
C SER A 97 5.16 -0.99 10.79
N ASP A 98 6.47 -1.19 10.89
CA ASP A 98 7.48 -0.16 11.19
C ASP A 98 7.47 0.99 10.18
N THR A 99 6.93 0.78 8.98
CA THR A 99 6.65 1.82 7.98
C THR A 99 5.83 2.98 8.56
N GLU A 100 5.02 2.75 9.61
CA GLU A 100 4.30 3.81 10.32
C GLU A 100 5.23 4.90 10.87
N VAL A 101 6.52 4.62 11.14
CA VAL A 101 7.45 5.66 11.62
C VAL A 101 7.48 6.88 10.69
N LEU A 102 7.23 6.69 9.39
CA LEU A 102 7.23 7.74 8.37
C LEU A 102 6.02 8.68 8.47
N THR A 103 4.91 8.27 9.12
CA THR A 103 3.72 9.13 9.29
C THR A 103 3.93 10.21 10.34
N ARG A 104 4.93 10.02 11.21
CA ARG A 104 5.25 10.93 12.32
C ARG A 104 5.99 12.19 11.86
N TYR A 105 6.33 12.29 10.58
CA TYR A 105 7.17 13.34 10.03
C TYR A 105 6.47 14.10 8.91
N THR A 106 6.76 15.40 8.83
CA THR A 106 6.39 16.27 7.71
C THR A 106 7.61 16.67 6.89
N CYS A 107 7.42 16.91 5.59
CA CYS A 107 8.45 17.39 4.67
C CYS A 107 8.62 18.90 4.83
N TRP A 108 9.74 19.32 5.42
CA TRP A 108 10.02 20.75 5.59
C TRP A 108 10.59 21.37 4.31
N PRO A 109 10.21 22.61 3.95
CA PRO A 109 10.80 23.31 2.80
C PRO A 109 12.33 23.44 2.89
N ALA A 110 12.84 23.76 4.08
CA ALA A 110 14.26 23.81 4.41
C ALA A 110 14.56 22.85 5.59
N PRO A 111 14.78 21.53 5.33
CA PRO A 111 14.93 20.53 6.39
C PRO A 111 16.12 20.74 7.32
N GLY A 112 17.16 21.47 6.85
CA GLY A 112 18.34 21.81 7.64
C GLY A 112 18.15 23.03 8.56
N SER A 113 16.99 23.69 8.52
CA SER A 113 16.70 24.89 9.31
C SER A 113 15.69 24.60 10.41
N ALA A 114 15.80 25.26 11.56
CA ALA A 114 14.79 25.18 12.61
C ALA A 114 13.41 25.60 12.08
N ILE A 115 12.34 25.17 12.77
CA ILE A 115 10.96 25.45 12.34
C ILE A 115 10.67 26.95 12.21
N GLY A 116 11.24 27.79 13.08
CA GLY A 116 11.12 29.24 13.03
C GLY A 116 12.00 29.94 11.97
N SER A 117 12.74 29.19 11.16
CA SER A 117 13.74 29.74 10.21
C SER A 117 13.62 29.10 8.82
N GLN A 118 12.40 28.71 8.43
CA GLN A 118 12.10 28.16 7.11
C GLN A 118 12.10 29.29 6.05
N ALA A 119 13.26 29.54 5.44
CA ALA A 119 13.40 30.57 4.41
C ALA A 119 12.93 30.13 3.01
N ALA A 120 12.83 28.81 2.77
CA ALA A 120 12.34 28.28 1.50
C ALA A 120 10.81 28.15 1.51
N ALA A 121 10.17 28.49 0.40
CA ALA A 121 8.72 28.34 0.25
C ALA A 121 8.29 26.90 -0.11
N VAL A 122 9.19 26.06 -0.65
CA VAL A 122 8.90 24.66 -1.00
C VAL A 122 10.18 23.83 -0.91
N TYR A 123 10.04 22.52 -0.73
CA TYR A 123 11.15 21.59 -0.95
C TYR A 123 11.21 21.24 -2.44
N LYS A 124 12.40 21.38 -3.04
CA LYS A 124 12.62 21.13 -4.48
C LYS A 124 13.45 19.87 -4.70
N ILE A 125 12.93 18.97 -5.52
CA ILE A 125 13.66 17.85 -6.11
C ILE A 125 13.93 18.22 -7.57
N SER A 126 15.20 18.25 -7.98
CA SER A 126 15.61 18.73 -9.30
C SER A 126 16.43 17.68 -10.04
N ALA A 127 15.82 17.01 -11.01
CA ALA A 127 16.46 15.99 -11.85
C ALA A 127 17.18 14.89 -11.03
N VAL A 128 16.49 14.33 -10.04
CA VAL A 128 17.03 13.27 -9.17
C VAL A 128 16.31 11.95 -9.45
N VAL A 129 17.05 10.84 -9.48
CA VAL A 129 16.47 9.49 -9.57
C VAL A 129 15.48 9.25 -8.42
N ALA A 130 14.31 8.67 -8.71
CA ALA A 130 13.21 8.51 -7.76
C ALA A 130 13.64 7.87 -6.43
N GLU A 131 14.35 6.73 -6.44
CA GLU A 131 14.87 6.13 -5.21
C GLU A 131 15.77 7.09 -4.42
N THR A 132 16.65 7.79 -5.12
CA THR A 132 17.59 8.74 -4.51
C THR A 132 16.83 9.88 -3.84
N ALA A 133 15.79 10.40 -4.50
CA ALA A 133 14.94 11.46 -3.97
C ALA A 133 14.15 11.00 -2.74
N MET A 134 13.52 9.82 -2.79
CA MET A 134 12.81 9.23 -1.64
C MET A 134 13.74 9.04 -0.44
N ARG A 135 14.93 8.48 -0.66
CA ARG A 135 15.94 8.32 0.39
C ARG A 135 16.41 9.66 0.95
N ALA A 136 16.61 10.67 0.10
CA ALA A 136 17.00 12.00 0.53
C ALA A 136 15.94 12.64 1.43
N LEU A 137 14.66 12.53 1.07
CA LEU A 137 13.55 13.02 1.89
C LEU A 137 13.52 12.36 3.27
N VAL A 138 13.66 11.05 3.34
CA VAL A 138 13.73 10.34 4.64
C VAL A 138 14.98 10.78 5.41
N ASN A 139 16.14 10.87 4.75
CA ASN A 139 17.40 11.26 5.38
C ASN A 139 17.29 12.59 6.13
N VAL A 140 16.72 13.61 5.48
CA VAL A 140 16.72 14.98 5.99
C VAL A 140 15.55 15.30 6.92
N ASN A 141 14.46 14.51 6.88
CA ASN A 141 13.29 14.74 7.73
C ASN A 141 13.24 13.83 8.97
N ALA A 142 13.74 12.60 8.88
CA ALA A 142 13.64 11.59 9.94
C ALA A 142 14.93 10.81 10.22
N GLY A 143 15.79 10.65 9.20
CA GLY A 143 16.97 9.81 9.24
C GLY A 143 18.24 10.50 9.78
N PRO A 144 19.43 9.93 9.51
CA PRO A 144 20.69 10.39 10.10
C PRO A 144 21.07 11.84 9.77
N GLY A 145 20.63 12.33 8.61
CA GLY A 145 20.85 13.71 8.15
C GLY A 145 19.83 14.73 8.66
N ALA A 146 18.83 14.31 9.44
CA ALA A 146 17.82 15.21 9.98
C ALA A 146 18.38 16.06 11.14
N LEU A 147 17.72 17.18 11.40
CA LEU A 147 17.97 18.00 12.59
C LEU A 147 17.89 17.15 13.86
N THR A 148 18.75 17.43 14.84
CA THR A 148 18.86 16.66 16.08
C THR A 148 17.51 16.44 16.78
N VAL A 149 16.64 17.45 16.80
CA VAL A 149 15.31 17.37 17.43
C VAL A 149 14.29 16.50 16.67
N ARG A 150 14.57 16.18 15.40
CA ARG A 150 13.71 15.34 14.54
C ARG A 150 14.32 13.97 14.28
N LYS A 151 15.64 13.86 14.37
CA LYS A 151 16.39 12.64 14.07
C LYS A 151 15.88 11.47 14.89
N ASN A 152 15.46 10.41 14.19
CA ASN A 152 15.26 9.12 14.81
C ASN A 152 16.60 8.38 14.84
N PRO A 153 17.21 8.15 16.02
CA PRO A 153 18.53 7.53 16.12
C PRO A 153 18.53 6.06 15.67
N LEU A 154 17.37 5.41 15.64
CA LEU A 154 17.21 4.03 15.23
C LEU A 154 16.97 3.87 13.73
N LEU A 155 16.69 4.96 13.00
CA LEU A 155 16.38 4.90 11.56
C LEU A 155 17.62 5.10 10.70
N THR A 156 17.92 4.10 9.90
CA THR A 156 18.97 4.11 8.88
C THR A 156 18.37 4.02 7.48
N LEU A 157 19.20 4.22 6.45
CA LEU A 157 18.80 4.11 5.05
C LEU A 157 19.54 2.95 4.41
N ALA A 158 18.85 2.10 3.67
CA ALA A 158 19.50 1.10 2.84
C ALA A 158 20.39 1.75 1.76
N THR A 159 21.30 0.96 1.20
CA THR A 159 22.16 1.39 0.09
C THR A 159 21.31 1.89 -1.08
N ASN A 160 21.72 3.01 -1.68
CA ASN A 160 21.07 3.56 -2.85
C ASN A 160 21.35 2.68 -4.08
N GLY A 161 20.32 2.04 -4.63
CA GLY A 161 20.41 1.27 -5.87
C GLY A 161 20.16 2.08 -7.14
N GLY A 162 19.77 3.36 -7.02
CA GLY A 162 19.48 4.21 -8.18
C GLY A 162 18.28 3.75 -9.01
N ARG A 163 17.24 3.19 -8.38
CA ARG A 163 16.05 2.66 -9.07
C ARG A 163 15.06 3.76 -9.45
N GLY A 164 14.34 3.51 -10.55
CA GLY A 164 13.24 4.35 -11.04
C GLY A 164 13.70 5.50 -11.95
N PRO A 165 12.73 6.27 -12.49
CA PRO A 165 13.00 7.37 -13.40
C PRO A 165 13.62 8.58 -12.68
N VAL A 166 14.16 9.50 -13.47
CA VAL A 166 14.57 10.84 -12.98
C VAL A 166 13.32 11.69 -12.80
N ILE A 167 13.19 12.33 -11.63
CA ILE A 167 12.04 13.17 -11.29
C ILE A 167 12.47 14.61 -10.96
N THR A 168 11.58 15.54 -11.27
CA THR A 168 11.65 16.94 -10.85
C THR A 168 10.29 17.29 -10.24
N ARG A 169 10.27 17.69 -8.97
CA ARG A 169 9.03 17.93 -8.22
C ARG A 169 9.24 19.01 -7.17
N GLN A 170 8.21 19.82 -6.93
CA GLN A 170 8.11 20.67 -5.75
C GLN A 170 7.08 20.04 -4.80
N LEU A 171 7.41 19.96 -3.53
CA LEU A 171 6.51 19.43 -2.50
C LEU A 171 5.76 20.58 -1.85
N ASN A 172 4.49 20.36 -1.50
CA ASN A 172 3.77 21.36 -0.72
C ASN A 172 4.40 21.47 0.67
N GLN A 173 4.18 22.63 1.30
CA GLN A 173 4.79 22.93 2.58
C GLN A 173 4.23 22.00 3.66
N PHE A 174 5.12 21.29 4.34
CA PHE A 174 4.79 20.45 5.50
C PHE A 174 3.86 19.26 5.20
N ASP A 175 3.78 18.81 3.94
CA ASP A 175 3.09 17.57 3.61
C ASP A 175 3.65 16.39 4.43
N GLY A 176 2.79 15.43 4.77
CA GLY A 176 3.19 14.22 5.49
C GLY A 176 4.23 13.42 4.70
N LEU A 177 5.35 13.07 5.33
CA LEU A 177 6.47 12.37 4.68
C LEU A 177 6.01 11.05 4.05
N PHE A 178 5.19 10.28 4.76
CA PHE A 178 4.63 9.04 4.24
C PHE A 178 3.81 9.24 2.95
N VAL A 179 2.92 10.23 2.91
CA VAL A 179 2.05 10.52 1.76
C VAL A 179 2.90 10.94 0.55
N VAL A 180 3.86 11.84 0.75
CA VAL A 180 4.79 12.25 -0.30
C VAL A 180 5.57 11.05 -0.88
N LEU A 181 6.00 10.13 -0.02
CA LEU A 181 6.69 8.90 -0.45
C LEU A 181 5.76 7.97 -1.22
N GLN A 182 4.49 7.82 -0.83
CA GLN A 182 3.50 7.06 -1.58
C GLN A 182 3.32 7.60 -2.99
N ASP A 183 3.14 8.92 -3.13
CA ASP A 183 2.98 9.55 -4.44
C ASP A 183 4.17 9.28 -5.35
N ILE A 184 5.39 9.53 -4.85
CA ILE A 184 6.62 9.33 -5.63
C ILE A 184 6.79 7.86 -5.99
N ALA A 185 6.58 6.95 -5.04
CA ALA A 185 6.76 5.52 -5.23
C ALA A 185 5.76 4.96 -6.26
N ASN A 186 4.48 5.31 -6.13
CA ASN A 186 3.44 4.86 -7.05
C ASN A 186 3.69 5.39 -8.47
N ALA A 187 3.99 6.68 -8.62
CA ALA A 187 4.31 7.27 -9.92
C ALA A 187 5.59 6.68 -10.56
N ALA A 188 6.56 6.27 -9.74
CA ALA A 188 7.81 5.67 -10.20
C ALA A 188 7.73 4.14 -10.41
N GLY A 189 6.62 3.49 -10.04
CA GLY A 189 6.51 2.03 -10.02
C GLY A 189 7.46 1.36 -9.00
N LEU A 190 7.75 2.03 -7.89
CA LEU A 190 8.65 1.58 -6.83
C LEU A 190 7.89 1.20 -5.56
N GLY A 191 8.45 0.29 -4.78
CA GLY A 191 8.02 -0.05 -3.44
C GLY A 191 8.89 0.61 -2.38
N PHE A 192 8.33 0.96 -1.23
CA PHE A 192 9.10 1.29 -0.03
C PHE A 192 8.56 0.61 1.22
N ARG A 193 9.44 0.45 2.21
CA ARG A 193 9.11 -0.05 3.54
C ARG A 193 10.13 0.40 4.57
N VAL A 194 9.75 0.40 5.84
CA VAL A 194 10.70 0.41 6.95
C VAL A 194 10.62 -0.94 7.63
N VAL A 195 11.77 -1.57 7.81
CA VAL A 195 11.87 -2.90 8.43
C VAL A 195 13.01 -2.91 9.44
N GLN A 196 12.92 -3.80 10.42
CA GLN A 196 14.01 -3.99 11.35
C GLN A 196 15.17 -4.79 10.73
N VAL A 197 16.38 -4.24 10.83
CA VAL A 197 17.64 -4.87 10.44
C VAL A 197 18.62 -4.78 11.61
N GLY A 198 18.96 -5.91 12.21
CA GLY A 198 19.74 -5.95 13.45
C GLY A 198 19.00 -5.23 14.59
N ALA A 199 19.69 -4.31 15.27
CA ALA A 199 19.13 -3.48 16.34
C ALA A 199 18.61 -2.11 15.86
N GLY A 200 18.40 -1.92 14.55
CA GLY A 200 17.94 -0.67 13.97
C GLY A 200 16.78 -0.87 13.00
N LEU A 201 16.09 0.23 12.67
CA LEU A 201 15.17 0.31 11.54
C LEU A 201 15.94 0.73 10.29
N GLN A 202 15.50 0.22 9.15
CA GLN A 202 16.07 0.58 7.86
C GLN A 202 14.96 0.92 6.87
N PHE A 203 15.03 2.14 6.33
CA PHE A 203 14.23 2.53 5.17
C PHE A 203 14.79 1.87 3.92
N GLN A 204 13.94 1.10 3.23
CA GLN A 204 14.27 0.36 2.02
C GLN A 204 13.36 0.81 0.88
N VAL A 205 13.96 1.04 -0.28
CA VAL A 205 13.26 1.18 -1.56
C VAL A 205 13.57 -0.05 -2.39
N TYR A 206 12.55 -0.65 -3.00
CA TYR A 206 12.68 -1.84 -3.82
C TYR A 206 11.93 -1.64 -5.15
N ALA A 207 12.41 -2.30 -6.19
CA ALA A 207 11.70 -2.39 -7.46
C ALA A 207 10.87 -3.69 -7.45
N PRO A 208 9.55 -3.61 -7.60
CA PRO A 208 8.75 -4.80 -7.82
C PRO A 208 9.14 -5.54 -9.09
N THR A 209 8.88 -6.84 -9.12
CA THR A 209 9.20 -7.71 -10.27
C THR A 209 7.92 -8.16 -10.97
N ASP A 210 7.95 -8.22 -12.30
CA ASP A 210 6.90 -8.92 -13.04
C ASP A 210 7.08 -10.44 -12.89
N ARG A 211 6.22 -11.04 -12.08
CA ARG A 211 6.12 -12.48 -11.83
C ARG A 211 4.92 -13.09 -12.54
N SER A 212 4.24 -12.38 -13.44
CA SER A 212 2.99 -12.85 -14.06
C SER A 212 3.14 -14.17 -14.83
N GLY A 213 4.34 -14.47 -15.33
CA GLY A 213 4.67 -15.73 -15.98
C GLY A 213 4.98 -16.89 -15.04
N THR A 214 5.41 -16.63 -13.81
CA THR A 214 5.88 -17.65 -12.84
C THR A 214 4.94 -17.81 -11.64
N ALA A 215 4.41 -16.71 -11.12
CA ALA A 215 3.40 -16.68 -10.07
C ALA A 215 2.00 -16.63 -10.71
N ARG A 216 1.47 -17.82 -11.00
CA ARG A 216 0.20 -18.03 -11.70
C ARG A 216 -0.78 -18.73 -10.78
N PHE A 217 -1.95 -18.13 -10.54
CA PHE A 217 -2.98 -18.66 -9.64
C PHE A 217 -4.21 -19.11 -10.41
N ALA A 218 -4.62 -20.37 -10.22
CA ALA A 218 -5.84 -20.88 -10.84
C ALA A 218 -6.36 -22.12 -10.12
N PHE A 219 -7.68 -22.34 -10.18
CA PHE A 219 -8.32 -23.52 -9.61
C PHE A 219 -7.77 -24.82 -10.22
N ASP A 220 -7.53 -24.84 -11.54
CA ASP A 220 -6.97 -25.98 -12.27
C ASP A 220 -5.47 -26.21 -11.99
N LEU A 221 -4.78 -25.22 -11.41
CA LEU A 221 -3.41 -25.39 -10.89
C LEU A 221 -3.39 -25.88 -9.44
N GLY A 222 -4.54 -26.00 -8.78
CA GLY A 222 -4.65 -26.47 -7.39
C GLY A 222 -4.04 -25.51 -6.35
N ASN A 223 -3.75 -24.27 -6.74
CA ASN A 223 -3.10 -23.26 -5.88
C ASN A 223 -4.00 -22.06 -5.58
N LEU A 224 -5.33 -22.24 -5.68
CA LEU A 224 -6.34 -21.21 -5.51
C LEU A 224 -7.63 -21.82 -4.93
N THR A 225 -8.12 -21.31 -3.80
CA THR A 225 -9.40 -21.73 -3.19
C THR A 225 -10.54 -20.78 -3.51
N ASP A 226 -10.26 -19.50 -3.67
CA ASP A 226 -11.26 -18.47 -3.92
C ASP A 226 -10.73 -17.42 -4.89
N ALA A 227 -11.63 -16.92 -5.74
CA ALA A 227 -11.39 -15.73 -6.54
C ALA A 227 -12.67 -14.89 -6.60
N ASN A 228 -12.58 -13.65 -6.15
CA ASN A 228 -13.68 -12.70 -6.15
C ASN A 228 -13.24 -11.41 -6.83
N TYR A 229 -14.05 -10.90 -7.76
CA TYR A 229 -13.86 -9.58 -8.33
C TYR A 229 -14.99 -8.65 -7.92
N GLN A 230 -14.66 -7.39 -7.65
CA GLN A 230 -15.63 -6.34 -7.39
C GLN A 230 -15.44 -5.20 -8.36
N THR A 231 -16.52 -4.48 -8.67
CA THR A 231 -16.47 -3.26 -9.49
C THR A 231 -17.25 -2.16 -8.80
N THR A 232 -16.64 -1.00 -8.64
CA THR A 232 -17.24 0.23 -8.16
C THR A 232 -17.48 1.16 -9.35
N PRO A 233 -18.70 1.72 -9.51
CA PRO A 233 -18.97 2.67 -10.60
C PRO A 233 -18.10 3.93 -10.49
N PRO A 234 -17.89 4.67 -11.60
CA PRO A 234 -17.22 5.95 -11.54
C PRO A 234 -18.00 6.94 -10.68
N THR A 235 -17.29 7.92 -10.11
CA THR A 235 -17.86 9.09 -9.43
C THR A 235 -17.69 10.37 -10.25
N CYS A 236 -16.82 10.36 -11.26
CA CYS A 236 -16.60 11.46 -12.20
C CYS A 236 -16.42 10.92 -13.61
N THR A 237 -17.25 11.36 -14.53
CA THR A 237 -17.09 11.14 -15.97
C THR A 237 -17.05 12.44 -16.75
N ARG A 238 -17.34 13.58 -16.10
CA ARG A 238 -17.18 14.94 -16.62
C ARG A 238 -16.53 15.84 -15.57
N ALA A 239 -15.31 16.31 -15.82
CA ALA A 239 -14.69 17.35 -15.01
C ALA A 239 -15.04 18.74 -15.57
N ILE A 240 -15.59 19.62 -14.72
CA ILE A 240 -15.83 21.03 -15.03
C ILE A 240 -14.75 21.83 -14.35
N VAL A 241 -13.73 22.22 -15.12
CA VAL A 241 -12.60 23.00 -14.61
C VAL A 241 -12.87 24.48 -14.80
N VAL A 242 -12.78 25.24 -13.71
CA VAL A 242 -12.95 26.69 -13.73
C VAL A 242 -11.71 27.35 -13.16
N ALA A 243 -11.03 28.12 -13.99
CA ALA A 243 -9.84 28.89 -13.63
C ALA A 243 -10.10 30.40 -13.63
N GLY A 244 -9.37 31.12 -12.79
CA GLY A 244 -9.50 32.57 -12.61
C GLY A 244 -10.65 33.01 -11.70
N GLY A 245 -10.43 34.12 -10.98
CA GLY A 245 -11.46 34.76 -10.17
C GLY A 245 -10.96 35.95 -9.35
N GLN A 246 -11.83 36.96 -9.20
CA GLN A 246 -11.75 38.28 -8.53
C GLN A 246 -11.52 39.51 -9.45
N SER A 247 -10.71 39.45 -10.52
CA SER A 247 -10.44 40.61 -11.39
C SER A 247 -10.39 40.34 -12.91
N SER A 248 -10.53 39.09 -13.34
CA SER A 248 -10.57 38.70 -14.76
C SER A 248 -11.77 37.77 -15.06
N PRO A 249 -12.22 37.69 -16.33
CA PRO A 249 -13.22 36.69 -16.73
C PRO A 249 -12.73 35.28 -16.41
N ARG A 250 -13.64 34.42 -15.92
CA ARG A 250 -13.35 33.02 -15.65
C ARG A 250 -13.09 32.27 -16.95
N SER A 251 -12.12 31.38 -16.95
CA SER A 251 -11.90 30.38 -17.99
C SER A 251 -12.55 29.07 -17.56
N CYS A 252 -13.55 28.60 -18.31
CA CYS A 252 -14.29 27.37 -18.00
C CYS A 252 -14.10 26.36 -19.13
N LYS A 253 -13.78 25.11 -18.78
CA LYS A 253 -13.68 24.02 -19.76
C LYS A 253 -14.21 22.72 -19.17
N THR A 254 -14.90 21.95 -20.01
CA THR A 254 -15.42 20.62 -19.67
C THR A 254 -14.55 19.55 -20.29
N TYR A 255 -14.33 18.47 -19.54
CA TYR A 255 -13.57 17.30 -19.97
C TYR A 255 -14.38 16.06 -19.71
N ASP A 256 -14.67 15.31 -20.78
CA ASP A 256 -15.46 14.09 -20.72
C ASP A 256 -14.57 12.85 -20.82
N ARG A 257 -14.86 11.84 -20.00
CA ARG A 257 -14.30 10.49 -20.11
C ARG A 257 -15.42 9.47 -20.05
N THR A 258 -15.62 8.78 -21.17
CA THR A 258 -16.59 7.68 -21.23
C THR A 258 -16.14 6.52 -20.34
N ASP A 259 -17.01 6.10 -19.43
CA ASP A 259 -16.76 4.91 -18.62
C ASP A 259 -17.00 3.62 -19.44
N PRO A 260 -16.10 2.62 -19.40
CA PRO A 260 -16.27 1.38 -20.16
C PRO A 260 -17.49 0.53 -19.76
N LEU A 261 -17.88 0.53 -18.48
CA LEU A 261 -19.03 -0.21 -17.96
C LEU A 261 -20.33 0.60 -18.07
N PHE A 262 -20.23 1.93 -17.98
CA PHE A 262 -21.35 2.86 -17.97
C PHE A 262 -21.19 3.96 -19.03
N PRO A 263 -21.20 3.62 -20.33
CA PRO A 263 -20.86 4.57 -21.40
C PRO A 263 -21.82 5.76 -21.54
N GLY A 264 -23.04 5.65 -21.01
CA GLY A 264 -24.03 6.74 -21.02
C GLY A 264 -24.10 7.55 -19.73
N LEU A 265 -23.25 7.26 -18.73
CA LEU A 265 -23.32 7.92 -17.43
C LEU A 265 -22.51 9.21 -17.43
N VAL A 266 -23.19 10.34 -17.16
CA VAL A 266 -22.57 11.67 -17.04
C VAL A 266 -22.62 12.08 -15.57
N LEU A 267 -21.45 12.15 -14.93
CA LEU A 267 -21.27 12.57 -13.54
C LEU A 267 -20.32 13.76 -13.52
N GLU A 268 -20.86 14.91 -13.15
CA GLU A 268 -20.12 16.18 -13.13
C GLU A 268 -19.39 16.37 -11.81
N GLN A 269 -18.09 16.66 -11.90
CA GLN A 269 -17.28 17.09 -10.77
C GLN A 269 -16.71 18.48 -11.05
N PHE A 270 -16.93 19.40 -10.12
CA PHE A 270 -16.32 20.72 -10.16
C PHE A 270 -14.85 20.67 -9.72
N VAL A 271 -13.97 21.29 -10.50
CA VAL A 271 -12.54 21.41 -10.24
C VAL A 271 -12.20 22.90 -10.18
N ASP A 272 -11.81 23.35 -8.98
CA ASP A 272 -11.55 24.75 -8.69
C ASP A 272 -10.08 25.12 -8.94
N LEU A 273 -9.84 25.98 -9.92
CA LEU A 273 -8.56 26.63 -10.18
C LEU A 273 -8.69 28.16 -10.16
N THR A 274 -9.62 28.69 -9.36
CA THR A 274 -9.89 30.14 -9.31
C THR A 274 -8.70 30.98 -8.83
N SER A 275 -7.72 30.37 -8.16
CA SER A 275 -6.45 30.99 -7.77
C SER A 275 -5.42 31.11 -8.91
N VAL A 276 -5.64 30.43 -10.04
CA VAL A 276 -4.75 30.47 -11.21
C VAL A 276 -5.08 31.69 -12.07
N ASP A 277 -4.06 32.48 -12.40
CA ASP A 277 -4.19 33.64 -13.29
C ASP A 277 -4.56 33.19 -14.71
N THR A 278 -5.63 33.76 -15.25
CA THR A 278 -6.08 33.48 -16.62
C THR A 278 -5.15 34.04 -17.70
N ALA A 279 -4.23 34.92 -17.33
CA ALA A 279 -3.13 35.35 -18.20
C ALA A 279 -1.91 34.41 -18.16
N SER A 280 -1.94 33.34 -17.36
CA SER A 280 -0.85 32.36 -17.30
C SER A 280 -0.65 31.70 -18.67
N VAL A 281 0.59 31.67 -19.15
CA VAL A 281 0.97 30.99 -20.40
C VAL A 281 0.72 29.48 -20.35
N ASP A 282 0.68 28.90 -19.14
CA ASP A 282 0.50 27.47 -18.90
C ASP A 282 -0.94 27.13 -18.47
N LEU A 283 -1.89 28.08 -18.58
CA LEU A 283 -3.26 27.91 -18.11
C LEU A 283 -3.93 26.65 -18.67
N ALA A 284 -3.81 26.44 -19.98
CA ALA A 284 -4.42 25.28 -20.64
C ALA A 284 -3.86 23.96 -20.11
N ALA A 285 -2.54 23.88 -19.93
CA ALA A 285 -1.89 22.68 -19.39
C ALA A 285 -2.29 22.41 -17.93
N GLN A 286 -2.38 23.45 -17.10
CA GLN A 286 -2.85 23.33 -15.71
C GLN A 286 -4.32 22.85 -15.65
N MET A 287 -5.18 23.39 -16.51
CA MET A 287 -6.58 22.95 -16.58
C MET A 287 -6.72 21.51 -17.11
N ASP A 288 -5.93 21.13 -18.12
CA ASP A 288 -5.92 19.77 -18.67
C ASP A 288 -5.43 18.77 -17.60
N GLN A 289 -4.36 19.10 -16.87
CA GLN A 289 -3.84 18.28 -15.78
C GLN A 289 -4.86 18.09 -14.65
N ALA A 290 -5.46 19.18 -14.17
CA ALA A 290 -6.44 19.10 -13.08
C ALA A 290 -7.70 18.30 -13.48
N ALA A 291 -8.11 18.38 -14.75
CA ALA A 291 -9.17 17.53 -15.28
C ALA A 291 -8.78 16.06 -15.30
N GLU A 292 -7.58 15.75 -15.80
CA GLU A 292 -7.05 14.39 -15.87
C GLU A 292 -6.94 13.75 -14.49
N GLU A 293 -6.49 14.52 -13.49
CA GLU A 293 -6.44 14.10 -12.09
C GLU A 293 -7.86 13.77 -11.57
N ALA A 294 -8.83 14.66 -11.76
CA ALA A 294 -10.21 14.44 -11.31
C ALA A 294 -10.87 13.23 -12.00
N LEU A 295 -10.71 13.09 -13.32
CA LEU A 295 -11.25 11.98 -14.10
C LEU A 295 -10.58 10.64 -13.79
N THR A 296 -9.33 10.66 -13.33
CA THR A 296 -8.59 9.45 -12.93
C THR A 296 -8.97 9.02 -11.52
N VAL A 297 -9.06 9.97 -10.58
CA VAL A 297 -9.51 9.72 -9.21
C VAL A 297 -10.96 9.21 -9.18
N GLY A 298 -11.83 9.81 -9.99
CA GLY A 298 -13.25 9.45 -10.07
C GLY A 298 -13.59 8.35 -11.09
N ALA A 299 -12.61 7.70 -11.71
CA ALA A 299 -12.86 6.61 -12.65
C ALA A 299 -13.49 5.38 -11.97
N GLY A 300 -14.20 4.56 -12.75
CA GLY A 300 -14.71 3.28 -12.30
C GLY A 300 -13.57 2.37 -11.84
N LYS A 301 -13.76 1.69 -10.71
CA LYS A 301 -12.73 0.89 -10.04
C LYS A 301 -13.08 -0.60 -10.08
N GLY A 302 -12.09 -1.48 -10.22
CA GLY A 302 -12.22 -2.93 -10.14
C GLY A 302 -11.11 -3.55 -9.29
N SER A 303 -11.46 -4.49 -8.41
CA SER A 303 -10.52 -5.21 -7.55
C SER A 303 -10.65 -6.73 -7.72
N LEU A 304 -9.57 -7.48 -7.51
CA LEU A 304 -9.54 -8.95 -7.56
C LEU A 304 -8.95 -9.51 -6.26
N ALA A 305 -9.78 -10.03 -5.38
CA ALA A 305 -9.30 -10.78 -4.22
C ALA A 305 -9.14 -12.26 -4.58
N ILE A 306 -7.99 -12.85 -4.28
CA ILE A 306 -7.74 -14.28 -4.45
C ILE A 306 -7.29 -14.90 -3.12
N SER A 307 -7.63 -16.17 -2.91
CA SER A 307 -7.11 -16.95 -1.78
C SER A 307 -6.17 -18.02 -2.32
N PRO A 308 -4.88 -17.71 -2.53
CA PRO A 308 -3.93 -18.71 -3.00
C PRO A 308 -3.62 -19.75 -1.92
N ILE A 309 -3.26 -20.95 -2.34
CA ILE A 309 -2.66 -21.93 -1.43
C ILE A 309 -1.16 -21.95 -1.73
N ASP A 310 -0.36 -21.81 -0.67
CA ASP A 310 1.08 -22.02 -0.77
C ASP A 310 1.34 -23.49 -1.10
N ILE A 311 1.91 -23.73 -2.28
CA ILE A 311 2.35 -25.05 -2.74
C ILE A 311 3.88 -25.05 -2.80
N PRO A 312 4.56 -26.22 -2.75
CA PRO A 312 6.01 -26.27 -2.82
C PRO A 312 6.64 -25.55 -4.02
N LEU A 313 5.90 -25.34 -5.10
CA LEU A 313 6.33 -24.64 -6.32
C LEU A 313 6.01 -23.13 -6.35
N LEU A 314 5.15 -22.64 -5.46
CA LEU A 314 4.72 -21.24 -5.41
C LEU A 314 4.34 -20.85 -3.98
N GLN A 315 5.20 -20.07 -3.34
CA GLN A 315 5.08 -19.64 -1.94
C GLN A 315 5.27 -18.12 -1.80
N TYR A 316 4.45 -17.50 -0.97
CA TYR A 316 4.63 -16.10 -0.60
C TYR A 316 5.95 -15.88 0.14
N GLY A 317 6.63 -14.77 -0.14
CA GLY A 317 7.91 -14.41 0.45
C GLY A 317 9.13 -15.08 -0.21
N ARG A 318 8.93 -16.16 -0.97
CA ARG A 318 9.98 -16.82 -1.75
C ARG A 318 9.85 -16.55 -3.25
N ASP A 319 8.67 -16.80 -3.82
CA ASP A 319 8.44 -16.77 -5.27
C ASP A 319 7.74 -15.48 -5.73
N TYR A 320 6.96 -14.86 -4.83
CA TYR A 320 6.32 -13.58 -5.03
C TYR A 320 6.15 -12.85 -3.69
N GLN A 321 6.03 -11.53 -3.75
CA GLN A 321 5.83 -10.68 -2.58
C GLN A 321 4.87 -9.52 -2.91
N VAL A 322 4.48 -8.74 -1.90
CA VAL A 322 3.75 -7.50 -2.13
C VAL A 322 4.52 -6.56 -3.05
N GLY A 323 3.82 -5.96 -4.00
CA GLY A 323 4.35 -5.15 -5.09
C GLY A 323 4.58 -5.91 -6.38
N ASP A 324 4.87 -7.21 -6.34
CA ASP A 324 5.11 -7.97 -7.58
C ASP A 324 3.84 -8.06 -8.43
N THR A 325 4.01 -8.11 -9.74
CA THR A 325 2.89 -8.39 -10.67
C THR A 325 2.72 -9.89 -10.79
N VAL A 326 1.52 -10.40 -10.56
CA VAL A 326 1.20 -11.84 -10.65
C VAL A 326 0.07 -12.05 -11.66
N SER A 327 -0.21 -13.30 -12.02
CA SER A 327 -1.39 -13.62 -12.83
C SER A 327 -2.37 -14.54 -12.14
N ALA A 328 -3.66 -14.29 -12.36
CA ALA A 328 -4.74 -15.12 -11.85
C ALA A 328 -5.74 -15.45 -12.96
N LYS A 329 -6.19 -16.70 -13.02
CA LYS A 329 -7.21 -17.14 -13.97
C LYS A 329 -8.59 -16.85 -13.39
N VAL A 330 -9.26 -15.84 -13.94
CA VAL A 330 -10.62 -15.47 -13.57
C VAL A 330 -11.57 -15.98 -14.65
N ARG A 331 -12.38 -16.98 -14.29
CA ARG A 331 -13.19 -17.77 -15.23
C ARG A 331 -12.31 -18.44 -16.30
N THR A 332 -12.29 -17.89 -17.52
CA THR A 332 -11.57 -18.46 -18.68
C THR A 332 -10.35 -17.64 -19.09
N THR A 333 -10.11 -16.49 -18.45
CA THR A 333 -9.11 -15.52 -18.90
C THR A 333 -8.06 -15.29 -17.84
N TRP A 334 -6.81 -15.19 -18.26
CA TRP A 334 -5.70 -14.78 -17.41
C TRP A 334 -5.68 -13.26 -17.26
N MET A 335 -5.62 -12.81 -16.01
CA MET A 335 -5.45 -11.42 -15.65
C MET A 335 -4.11 -11.24 -14.97
N THR A 336 -3.48 -10.09 -15.17
CA THR A 336 -2.23 -9.72 -14.49
C THR A 336 -2.45 -8.46 -13.68
N ASP A 337 -2.02 -8.45 -12.42
CA ASP A 337 -2.06 -7.24 -11.58
C ASP A 337 -1.06 -7.34 -10.43
N VAL A 338 -0.79 -6.20 -9.82
CA VAL A 338 0.09 -6.02 -8.68
C VAL A 338 -0.54 -6.60 -7.42
N VAL A 339 0.24 -7.37 -6.67
CA VAL A 339 -0.12 -7.85 -5.33
C VAL A 339 -0.03 -6.66 -4.37
N ARG A 340 -1.18 -6.08 -4.00
CA ARG A 340 -1.21 -4.88 -3.15
C ARG A 340 -1.17 -5.22 -1.67
N GLU A 341 -1.78 -6.33 -1.30
CA GLU A 341 -1.86 -6.79 0.09
C GLU A 341 -1.87 -8.32 0.10
N VAL A 342 -1.26 -8.90 1.12
CA VAL A 342 -1.40 -10.32 1.42
C VAL A 342 -1.78 -10.46 2.89
N THR A 343 -2.87 -11.15 3.18
CA THR A 343 -3.23 -11.62 4.51
C THR A 343 -2.66 -13.01 4.71
N LEU A 344 -1.74 -13.15 5.64
CA LEU A 344 -1.22 -14.43 6.11
C LEU A 344 -1.93 -14.76 7.42
N THR A 345 -2.61 -15.91 7.48
CA THR A 345 -3.27 -16.39 8.69
C THR A 345 -2.65 -17.71 9.10
N CYS A 346 -2.04 -17.76 10.27
CA CYS A 346 -1.49 -18.97 10.85
C CYS A 346 -2.26 -19.33 12.11
N THR A 347 -2.83 -20.52 12.16
CA THR A 347 -3.45 -21.07 13.38
C THR A 347 -2.65 -22.26 13.88
N ALA A 348 -2.66 -22.47 15.20
CA ALA A 348 -1.94 -23.59 15.82
C ALA A 348 -2.40 -24.97 15.31
N SER A 349 -3.65 -25.08 14.84
CA SER A 349 -4.26 -26.34 14.38
C SER A 349 -4.13 -26.62 12.88
N GLU A 350 -4.00 -25.60 12.02
CA GLU A 350 -4.12 -25.77 10.55
C GLU A 350 -2.89 -25.28 9.76
N GLY A 351 -1.87 -24.73 10.43
CA GLY A 351 -0.68 -24.18 9.78
C GLY A 351 -0.92 -22.79 9.17
N THR A 352 -0.02 -22.33 8.29
CA THR A 352 -0.16 -21.02 7.63
C THR A 352 -0.97 -21.12 6.34
N THR A 353 -2.05 -20.37 6.28
CA THR A 353 -2.86 -20.10 5.09
C THR A 353 -2.55 -18.70 4.56
N VAL A 354 -2.62 -18.55 3.23
CA VAL A 354 -2.30 -17.30 2.54
C VAL A 354 -3.54 -16.81 1.80
N LYS A 355 -3.88 -15.53 1.93
CA LYS A 355 -4.94 -14.89 1.18
C LYS A 355 -4.38 -13.61 0.56
N ALA A 356 -4.38 -13.49 -0.77
CA ALA A 356 -3.74 -12.38 -1.47
C ALA A 356 -4.79 -11.46 -2.12
N ALA A 357 -4.76 -10.18 -1.79
CA ALA A 357 -5.53 -9.17 -2.50
C ALA A 357 -4.71 -8.63 -3.67
N VAL A 358 -5.25 -8.78 -4.88
CA VAL A 358 -4.63 -8.39 -6.14
C VAL A 358 -5.42 -7.23 -6.75
N GLY A 359 -4.74 -6.11 -7.00
CA GLY A 359 -5.39 -4.87 -7.44
C GLY A 359 -5.85 -3.94 -6.31
N THR A 360 -6.39 -2.78 -6.67
CA THR A 360 -6.69 -1.67 -5.76
C THR A 360 -8.10 -1.10 -5.99
N SER A 361 -8.63 -0.39 -4.98
CA SER A 361 -9.78 0.49 -5.11
C SER A 361 -9.40 1.89 -5.61
N ASP A 362 -8.14 2.20 -5.90
CA ASP A 362 -7.70 3.54 -6.32
C ASP A 362 -7.21 3.53 -7.77
N GLY A 363 -7.79 4.40 -8.58
CA GLY A 363 -7.75 4.36 -10.04
C GLY A 363 -6.35 4.52 -10.63
N ASP A 364 -5.60 3.43 -10.67
CA ASP A 364 -4.36 3.32 -11.42
C ASP A 364 -4.43 2.12 -12.39
N GLY A 365 -3.72 2.22 -13.51
CA GLY A 365 -4.03 1.63 -14.83
C GLY A 365 -4.33 0.13 -14.97
N THR A 366 -4.23 -0.67 -13.90
CA THR A 366 -4.57 -2.11 -13.89
C THR A 366 -5.98 -2.39 -13.35
N VAL A 367 -6.49 -1.53 -12.46
CA VAL A 367 -7.89 -1.46 -12.03
C VAL A 367 -8.80 -1.29 -13.25
N ALA A 368 -8.37 -0.44 -14.19
CA ALA A 368 -9.02 -0.24 -15.47
C ALA A 368 -9.09 -1.52 -16.30
N ARG A 369 -8.10 -2.44 -16.22
CA ARG A 369 -8.10 -3.69 -17.01
C ARG A 369 -9.09 -4.73 -16.48
N ILE A 370 -9.14 -4.94 -15.16
CA ILE A 370 -10.15 -5.81 -14.53
C ILE A 370 -11.54 -5.23 -14.81
N TYR A 371 -11.70 -3.92 -14.62
CA TYR A 371 -12.95 -3.21 -14.88
C TYR A 371 -13.38 -3.29 -16.35
N GLN A 372 -12.48 -3.02 -17.31
CA GLN A 372 -12.73 -3.13 -18.75
C GLN A 372 -13.03 -4.56 -19.18
N TYR A 373 -12.36 -5.55 -18.61
CA TYR A 373 -12.66 -6.95 -18.90
C TYR A 373 -14.07 -7.33 -18.40
N ILE A 374 -14.43 -6.91 -17.19
CA ILE A 374 -15.78 -7.12 -16.67
C ILE A 374 -16.81 -6.38 -17.53
N ALA A 375 -16.46 -5.19 -18.06
CA ALA A 375 -17.27 -4.48 -19.04
C ALA A 375 -17.53 -5.32 -20.28
N ARG A 376 -16.48 -5.85 -20.90
CA ARG A 376 -16.58 -6.71 -22.08
C ARG A 376 -17.40 -7.97 -21.81
N LEU A 377 -17.13 -8.66 -20.70
CA LEU A 377 -17.91 -9.84 -20.30
C LEU A 377 -19.40 -9.54 -20.12
N LYS A 378 -19.73 -8.45 -19.41
CA LYS A 378 -21.14 -8.07 -19.18
C LYS A 378 -21.83 -7.70 -20.50
N GLN A 379 -21.14 -6.99 -21.40
CA GLN A 379 -21.65 -6.67 -22.73
C GLN A 379 -21.89 -7.93 -23.57
N ASP A 380 -20.95 -8.88 -23.57
CA ASP A 380 -21.06 -10.13 -24.32
C ASP A 380 -22.18 -11.03 -23.80
N VAL A 381 -22.34 -11.16 -22.48
CA VAL A 381 -23.47 -11.86 -21.86
C VAL A 381 -24.80 -11.18 -22.21
N GLY A 382 -24.85 -9.85 -22.20
CA GLY A 382 -26.03 -9.08 -22.62
C GLY A 382 -26.42 -9.38 -24.07
N ARG A 383 -25.44 -9.35 -24.99
CA ARG A 383 -25.62 -9.66 -26.42
C ARG A 383 -26.04 -11.10 -26.67
N LEU A 384 -25.53 -12.05 -25.89
CA LEU A 384 -25.93 -13.46 -25.97
C LEU A 384 -27.37 -13.69 -25.50
N LYS A 385 -27.80 -13.00 -24.44
CA LYS A 385 -29.19 -13.08 -23.95
C LYS A 385 -30.19 -12.45 -24.91
N THR A 386 -29.86 -11.34 -25.56
CA THR A 386 -30.76 -10.70 -26.55
C THR A 386 -30.87 -11.49 -27.85
N ARG A 387 -29.83 -12.25 -28.26
CA ARG A 387 -29.90 -13.16 -29.41
C ARG A 387 -30.76 -14.41 -29.20
N LYS A 388 -30.98 -14.83 -27.95
CA LYS A 388 -31.87 -15.97 -27.63
C LYS A 388 -33.34 -15.57 -27.45
N ALA A 389 -33.64 -14.28 -27.42
CA ALA A 389 -34.98 -13.72 -27.24
C ALA A 389 -35.57 -13.16 -28.54
N ALA A 390 -34.96 -13.45 -29.69
CA ALA A 390 -35.42 -13.06 -31.03
C ALA A 390 -35.87 -14.29 -31.81
#